data_AF-A0A9X3AR58-F1
#
_entry.id   AF-A0A9X3AR58-F1
#
_cell.length_a   1.000
_cell.length_b   1.000
_cell.length_c   1.000
_cell.angle_alpha   90.00
_cell.angle_beta   90.00
_cell.angle_gamma   90.00
#
_symmetry.space_group_name_H-M   'P 1'
#
loop_
_entity.id
_entity.type
_entity.pdbx_description
1 polymer ?
#
loop_
_entity_poly.entity_id
_entity_poly.type
_entity_poly.pdbx_seq_one_letter_code
_entity_poly.pdbx_strand_id
1 'polypeptide(L)'
;MNYLAWPDYKQGWIFRHRELPVAAEDLEHIKPLTAVAALQFWRQNISKEATHASHFLGDDWPARNGVWAEQGDWQSCWDRDCNELPELIAAHLSWDDNTVVYFCYHSEHVVQTSWKIFRRYWKNFLFYDDEPFLLGKKRSQVVQFHSDGSFHIGTRPKDH
;
A
#
# COMPACT_ATOMS: atom_id res chain seq x y z
N MET A 1 1.69 22.09 0.24
CA MET A 1 2.12 21.15 -0.82
C MET A 1 1.90 19.75 -0.28
N ASN A 2 1.18 18.87 -1.00
CA ASN A 2 0.77 17.56 -0.46
C ASN A 2 1.76 16.44 -0.79
N TYR A 3 2.69 16.69 -1.70
CA TYR A 3 3.65 15.70 -2.20
C TYR A 3 5.07 16.15 -1.91
N LEU A 4 5.94 15.17 -1.63
CA LEU A 4 7.37 15.38 -1.52
C LEU A 4 8.02 15.40 -2.91
N ALA A 5 9.09 16.19 -3.06
CA ALA A 5 9.97 16.05 -4.20
C ALA A 5 10.89 14.83 -4.00
N TRP A 6 11.37 14.25 -5.10
CA TRP A 6 12.25 13.08 -5.09
C TRP A 6 13.56 13.22 -4.28
N PRO A 7 14.19 14.41 -4.18
CA PRO A 7 15.33 14.61 -3.29
C PRO A 7 14.98 14.57 -1.79
N ASP A 8 13.75 14.93 -1.44
CA ASP A 8 13.27 14.99 -0.04
C ASP A 8 12.68 13.66 0.44
N TYR A 9 12.40 12.75 -0.49
CA TYR A 9 11.86 11.43 -0.18
C TYR A 9 12.97 10.45 0.21
N LYS A 10 13.19 10.28 1.52
CA LYS A 10 14.24 9.44 2.11
C LYS A 10 14.16 7.98 1.65
N GLN A 11 12.96 7.43 1.53
CA GLN A 11 12.70 6.07 1.06
C GLN A 11 12.66 5.96 -0.47
N GLY A 12 13.09 7.01 -1.20
CA GLY A 12 13.16 6.99 -2.66
C GLY A 12 14.15 5.97 -3.22
N TRP A 13 15.08 5.45 -2.40
CA TRP A 13 16.01 4.40 -2.81
C TRP A 13 15.30 3.11 -3.26
N ILE A 14 14.10 2.83 -2.74
CA ILE A 14 13.29 1.65 -3.08
C ILE A 14 12.92 1.61 -4.58
N PHE A 15 12.70 2.78 -5.18
CA PHE A 15 12.37 2.93 -6.60
C PHE A 15 13.60 3.18 -7.48
N ARG A 16 14.80 3.20 -6.87
CA ARG A 16 16.09 3.33 -7.55
C ARG A 16 16.94 2.07 -7.40
N HIS A 17 16.34 0.98 -6.91
CA HIS A 17 16.99 -0.30 -6.75
C HIS A 17 17.40 -0.86 -8.11
N ARG A 18 18.65 -1.33 -8.25
CA ARG A 18 19.20 -1.75 -9.55
C ARG A 18 18.50 -2.97 -10.12
N GLU A 19 18.05 -3.87 -9.26
CA GLU A 19 17.40 -5.13 -9.66
C GLU A 19 15.92 -4.94 -10.03
N LEU A 20 15.30 -3.85 -9.59
CA LEU A 20 13.90 -3.51 -9.87
C LEU A 20 13.80 -2.08 -10.42
N PRO A 21 14.32 -1.84 -11.64
CA PRO A 21 14.35 -0.51 -12.22
C PRO A 21 12.94 -0.01 -12.55
N VAL A 22 12.66 1.24 -12.19
CA VAL A 22 11.43 1.94 -12.55
C VAL A 22 11.74 2.92 -13.68
N ALA A 23 10.94 2.88 -14.75
CA ALA A 23 11.08 3.81 -15.87
C ALA A 23 10.86 5.26 -15.42
N ALA A 24 11.59 6.22 -16.00
CA ALA A 24 11.49 7.63 -15.62
C ALA A 24 10.06 8.19 -15.77
N GLU A 25 9.37 7.80 -16.85
CA GLU A 25 7.95 8.16 -17.09
C GLU A 25 7.03 7.63 -15.99
N ASP A 26 7.27 6.41 -15.50
CA ASP A 26 6.45 5.80 -14.47
C ASP A 26 6.76 6.37 -13.07
N LEU A 27 8.01 6.78 -12.83
CA LEU A 27 8.40 7.46 -11.59
C LEU A 27 7.63 8.76 -11.36
N GLU A 28 7.24 9.48 -12.41
CA GLU A 28 6.41 10.70 -12.29
C GLU A 28 5.01 10.43 -11.73
N HIS A 29 4.55 9.19 -11.85
CA HIS A 29 3.27 8.72 -11.32
C HIS A 29 3.36 8.17 -9.89
N ILE A 30 4.55 8.04 -9.32
CA ILE A 30 4.77 7.64 -7.93
C ILE A 30 4.96 8.91 -7.10
N LYS A 31 3.98 9.22 -6.24
CA LYS A 31 3.89 10.50 -5.54
C LYS A 31 3.87 10.29 -4.03
N PRO A 32 5.03 10.29 -3.35
CA PRO A 32 5.09 10.26 -1.90
C PRO A 32 4.39 11.49 -1.31
N LEU A 33 3.53 11.28 -0.32
CA LEU A 33 2.88 12.37 0.39
C LEU A 33 3.85 13.02 1.38
N THR A 34 3.63 14.29 1.71
CA THR A 34 4.29 14.90 2.87
C THR A 34 3.79 14.25 4.16
N ALA A 35 4.59 14.25 5.23
CA ALA A 35 4.20 13.65 6.52
C ALA A 35 2.84 14.16 7.02
N VAL A 36 2.58 15.46 6.86
CA VAL A 36 1.29 16.08 7.23
C VAL A 36 0.13 15.53 6.39
N ALA A 37 0.30 15.42 5.08
CA ALA A 37 -0.75 14.89 4.19
C ALA A 37 -0.97 13.39 4.37
N ALA A 38 0.11 12.62 4.61
CA ALA A 38 0.06 11.21 4.96
C ALA A 38 -0.73 11.00 6.27
N LEU A 39 -0.44 11.79 7.30
CA LEU A 39 -1.10 11.68 8.60
C LEU A 39 -2.60 12.01 8.51
N GLN A 40 -2.95 13.04 7.73
CA GLN A 40 -4.34 13.35 7.44
C GLN A 40 -5.04 12.20 6.71
N PHE A 41 -4.40 11.62 5.70
CA PHE A 41 -4.95 10.48 4.97
C PHE A 41 -5.15 9.27 5.89
N TRP A 42 -4.13 8.92 6.68
CA TRP A 42 -4.16 7.80 7.62
C TRP A 42 -5.30 7.95 8.63
N ARG A 43 -5.43 9.12 9.26
CA ARG A 43 -6.51 9.41 10.23
C ARG A 43 -7.92 9.32 9.64
N GLN A 44 -8.06 9.60 8.36
CA GLN A 44 -9.34 9.52 7.66
C GLN A 44 -9.68 8.12 7.15
N ASN A 45 -8.68 7.25 6.93
CA ASN A 45 -8.88 6.00 6.19
C ASN A 45 -8.50 4.73 6.95
N ILE A 46 -7.67 4.83 7.98
CA ILE A 46 -7.06 3.70 8.69
C ILE A 46 -7.35 3.79 10.20
N SER A 47 -6.72 4.73 10.91
CA SER A 47 -6.93 4.90 12.37
C SER A 47 -6.74 6.36 12.79
N LYS A 48 -7.59 6.82 13.73
CA LYS A 48 -7.49 8.17 14.31
C LYS A 48 -6.30 8.31 15.27
N GLU A 49 -5.94 7.23 15.97
CA GLU A 49 -4.96 7.24 17.07
C GLU A 49 -3.69 6.45 16.75
N ALA A 50 -3.83 5.23 16.21
CA ALA A 50 -2.69 4.39 15.89
C ALA A 50 -1.88 5.00 14.74
N THR A 51 -0.56 4.94 14.85
CA THR A 51 0.37 5.44 13.81
C THR A 51 0.98 4.34 12.97
N HIS A 52 0.79 3.08 13.37
CA HIS A 52 1.37 1.89 12.76
C HIS A 52 0.40 0.70 12.87
N ALA A 53 0.56 -0.28 11.97
CA ALA A 53 -0.31 -1.44 11.89
C ALA A 53 -0.31 -2.31 13.16
N SER A 54 0.86 -2.46 13.78
CA SER A 54 1.04 -3.18 15.04
C SER A 54 0.39 -2.51 16.28
N HIS A 55 -0.12 -1.29 16.17
CA HIS A 55 -0.61 -0.49 17.31
C HIS A 55 -2.13 -0.25 17.28
N PHE A 56 -2.89 -0.95 16.44
CA PHE A 56 -4.34 -0.77 16.40
C PHE A 56 -5.01 -1.14 17.72
N LEU A 57 -5.99 -0.32 18.10
CA LEU A 57 -6.88 -0.55 19.22
C LEU A 57 -8.17 -1.22 18.72
N GLY A 58 -8.97 -1.77 19.64
CA GLY A 58 -10.15 -2.56 19.27
C GLY A 58 -11.26 -1.78 18.53
N ASP A 59 -11.24 -0.45 18.58
CA ASP A 59 -12.13 0.44 17.84
C ASP A 59 -11.64 0.74 16.42
N ASP A 60 -10.37 0.51 16.10
CA ASP A 60 -9.83 0.63 14.75
C ASP A 60 -10.34 -0.52 13.87
N TRP A 61 -10.79 -0.22 12.65
CA TRP A 61 -11.34 -1.29 11.80
C TRP A 61 -10.38 -2.40 11.41
N PRO A 62 -9.06 -2.19 11.23
CA PRO A 62 -8.19 -3.31 10.93
C PRO A 62 -8.19 -4.37 12.03
N ALA A 63 -8.50 -3.98 13.28
CA ALA A 63 -8.62 -4.88 14.43
C ALA A 63 -10.04 -5.45 14.64
N ARG A 64 -11.04 -5.03 13.87
CA ARG A 64 -12.42 -5.52 14.00
C ARG A 64 -12.61 -6.87 13.30
N ASN A 65 -13.40 -7.73 13.92
CA ASN A 65 -13.80 -9.01 13.32
C ASN A 65 -14.62 -8.81 12.04
N GLY A 66 -14.38 -9.65 11.03
CA GLY A 66 -15.14 -9.68 9.77
C GLY A 66 -14.64 -8.72 8.67
N VAL A 67 -13.55 -7.99 8.91
CA VAL A 67 -12.90 -7.12 7.91
C VAL A 67 -12.10 -7.94 6.91
N TRP A 68 -11.32 -8.89 7.43
CA TRP A 68 -10.43 -9.75 6.66
C TRP A 68 -11.18 -11.00 6.21
N ALA A 69 -11.06 -11.33 4.93
CA ALA A 69 -11.77 -12.43 4.30
C ALA A 69 -10.86 -13.63 4.02
N GLU A 70 -9.73 -13.38 3.36
CA GLU A 70 -8.77 -14.42 2.96
C GLU A 70 -7.34 -13.95 3.20
N GLN A 71 -6.43 -14.91 3.33
CA GLN A 71 -4.99 -14.72 3.49
C GLN A 71 -4.26 -15.43 2.35
N GLY A 72 -3.13 -14.86 1.92
CA GLY A 72 -2.21 -15.49 0.98
C GLY A 72 -0.76 -15.16 1.30
N ASP A 73 0.13 -15.59 0.41
CA ASP A 73 1.57 -15.40 0.52
C ASP A 73 2.07 -14.52 -0.63
N TRP A 74 2.62 -13.35 -0.30
CA TRP A 74 3.16 -12.43 -1.31
C TRP A 74 4.65 -12.69 -1.55
N GLN A 75 5.39 -13.16 -0.54
CA GLN A 75 6.84 -13.33 -0.60
C GLN A 75 7.22 -14.39 -1.63
N SER A 76 6.50 -15.51 -1.68
CA SER A 76 6.66 -16.57 -2.67
C SER A 76 6.40 -16.10 -4.11
N CYS A 77 5.59 -15.05 -4.31
CA CYS A 77 5.42 -14.43 -5.62
C CYS A 77 6.51 -13.38 -5.89
N TRP A 78 7.02 -12.74 -4.85
CA TRP A 78 8.07 -11.74 -4.92
C TRP A 78 9.40 -12.37 -5.32
N ASP A 79 9.73 -13.54 -4.77
CA ASP A 79 10.96 -14.31 -5.03
C ASP A 79 11.02 -14.94 -6.43
N ARG A 80 9.90 -14.98 -7.17
CA ARG A 80 9.87 -15.53 -8.53
C ARG A 80 10.49 -14.57 -9.53
N ASP A 81 11.02 -15.11 -10.64
CA ASP A 81 11.51 -14.30 -11.74
C ASP A 81 10.39 -13.53 -12.49
N CYS A 82 9.15 -14.02 -12.44
CA CYS A 82 8.01 -13.32 -13.02
C CYS A 82 7.57 -12.14 -12.14
N ASN A 83 7.01 -11.11 -12.79
CA ASN A 83 6.49 -9.91 -12.12
C ASN A 83 4.96 -9.96 -11.97
N GLU A 84 4.45 -11.10 -11.54
CA GLU A 84 3.02 -11.32 -11.37
C GLU A 84 2.64 -11.06 -9.90
N LEU A 85 1.65 -10.20 -9.70
CA LEU A 85 1.05 -9.99 -8.38
C LEU A 85 0.28 -11.26 -7.96
N PRO A 86 0.22 -11.62 -6.67
CA PRO A 86 -0.60 -12.73 -6.20
C PRO A 86 -2.03 -12.68 -6.76
N GLU A 87 -2.50 -13.80 -7.34
CA GLU A 87 -3.81 -13.90 -8.01
C GLU A 87 -4.96 -13.46 -7.11
N LEU A 88 -4.89 -13.83 -5.83
CA LEU A 88 -5.89 -13.45 -4.82
C LEU A 88 -6.04 -11.93 -4.68
N ILE A 89 -4.93 -11.18 -4.70
CA ILE A 89 -4.97 -9.71 -4.67
C ILE A 89 -5.57 -9.17 -5.97
N ALA A 90 -5.11 -9.67 -7.11
CA ALA A 90 -5.56 -9.20 -8.41
C ALA A 90 -7.08 -9.42 -8.60
N ALA A 91 -7.59 -10.58 -8.19
CA ALA A 91 -8.99 -10.95 -8.26
C ALA A 91 -9.85 -10.14 -7.27
N HIS A 92 -9.40 -9.97 -6.03
CA HIS A 92 -10.16 -9.25 -5.00
C HIS A 92 -10.32 -7.77 -5.32
N LEU A 93 -9.23 -7.11 -5.72
CA LEU A 93 -9.26 -5.67 -5.96
C LEU A 93 -10.06 -5.35 -7.22
N SER A 94 -9.81 -6.06 -8.33
CA SER A 94 -10.49 -5.88 -9.62
C SER A 94 -10.70 -4.40 -10.02
N TRP A 95 -9.71 -3.54 -9.71
CA TRP A 95 -9.77 -2.11 -10.00
C TRP A 95 -9.36 -1.78 -11.43
N ASP A 96 -9.91 -0.70 -11.97
CA ASP A 96 -9.47 -0.12 -13.23
C ASP A 96 -8.05 0.43 -13.10
N ASP A 97 -7.26 0.36 -14.18
CA ASP A 97 -5.87 0.84 -14.28
C ASP A 97 -5.65 2.25 -13.73
N ASN A 98 -6.61 3.15 -13.99
CA ASN A 98 -6.55 4.56 -13.59
C ASN A 98 -7.00 4.81 -12.14
N THR A 99 -7.39 3.77 -11.39
CA THR A 99 -7.78 3.90 -9.99
C THR A 99 -6.60 4.44 -9.20
N VAL A 100 -6.80 5.56 -8.50
CA VAL A 100 -5.79 6.10 -7.60
C VAL A 100 -5.67 5.18 -6.39
N VAL A 101 -4.46 4.76 -6.06
CA VAL A 101 -4.17 3.88 -4.94
C VAL A 101 -3.20 4.56 -3.98
N TYR A 102 -3.30 4.18 -2.71
CA TYR A 102 -2.48 4.65 -1.61
C TYR A 102 -1.82 3.44 -0.97
N PHE A 103 -0.49 3.46 -0.94
CA PHE A 103 0.32 2.47 -0.24
C PHE A 103 0.83 3.11 1.06
N CYS A 104 0.37 2.60 2.20
CA CYS A 104 0.52 3.21 3.50
C CYS A 104 1.42 2.34 4.36
N TYR A 105 2.69 2.70 4.49
CA TYR A 105 3.63 2.01 5.37
C TYR A 105 3.34 2.35 6.83
N HIS A 106 3.16 3.64 7.14
CA HIS A 106 2.75 4.11 8.45
C HIS A 106 2.08 5.49 8.34
N SER A 107 1.64 6.08 9.45
CA SER A 107 0.85 7.31 9.44
C SER A 107 1.51 8.52 8.79
N GLU A 108 2.84 8.58 8.70
CA GLU A 108 3.56 9.70 8.08
C GLU A 108 4.22 9.32 6.75
N HIS A 109 4.04 8.09 6.29
CA HIS A 109 4.63 7.57 5.05
C HIS A 109 3.58 6.85 4.21
N VAL A 110 3.01 7.64 3.30
CA VAL A 110 2.03 7.16 2.33
C VAL A 110 2.49 7.56 0.94
N VAL A 111 2.42 6.61 0.00
CA VAL A 111 2.74 6.84 -1.41
C VAL A 111 1.47 6.71 -2.23
N GLN A 112 1.14 7.76 -2.99
CA GLN A 112 0.02 7.74 -3.91
C GLN A 112 0.50 7.38 -5.32
N THR A 113 -0.21 6.49 -6.00
CA THR A 113 0.01 6.20 -7.43
C THR A 113 -1.29 5.75 -8.11
N SER A 114 -1.21 5.18 -9.32
CA SER A 114 -2.33 4.49 -9.97
C SER A 114 -2.20 2.99 -9.82
N TRP A 115 -3.33 2.28 -9.91
CA TRP A 115 -3.36 0.82 -9.83
C TRP A 115 -2.47 0.16 -10.89
N LYS A 116 -2.47 0.69 -12.12
CA LYS A 116 -1.57 0.24 -13.18
C LYS A 116 -0.10 0.29 -12.77
N ILE A 117 0.34 1.43 -12.24
CA ILE A 117 1.73 1.65 -11.82
C ILE A 117 2.07 0.76 -10.62
N PHE A 118 1.17 0.67 -9.64
CA PHE A 118 1.37 -0.24 -8.52
C PHE A 118 1.55 -1.68 -8.98
N ARG A 119 0.66 -2.24 -9.80
CA ARG A 119 0.80 -3.62 -10.30
C ARG A 119 2.09 -3.85 -11.06
N ARG A 120 2.56 -2.86 -11.82
CA ARG A 120 3.80 -2.97 -12.59
C ARG A 120 5.04 -3.01 -11.70
N TYR A 121 5.02 -2.32 -10.57
CA TYR A 121 6.19 -2.15 -9.67
C TYR A 121 5.92 -2.62 -8.24
N TRP A 122 4.99 -3.55 -8.06
CA TRP A 122 4.51 -3.96 -6.73
C TRP A 122 5.64 -4.50 -5.86
N LYS A 123 6.62 -5.18 -6.47
CA LYS A 123 7.83 -5.66 -5.79
C LYS A 123 8.66 -4.54 -5.18
N ASN A 124 8.75 -3.37 -5.84
CA ASN A 124 9.39 -2.20 -5.25
C ASN A 124 8.63 -1.75 -4.00
N PHE A 125 7.30 -1.65 -4.05
CA PHE A 125 6.52 -1.22 -2.88
C PHE A 125 6.68 -2.16 -1.67
N LEU A 126 6.95 -3.44 -1.89
CA LEU A 126 7.19 -4.42 -0.81
C LEU A 126 8.66 -4.64 -0.45
N PHE A 127 9.59 -3.86 -1.03
CA PHE A 127 10.99 -3.91 -0.61
C PHE A 127 11.20 -3.44 0.84
N TYR A 128 10.22 -2.68 1.36
CA TYR A 128 10.13 -2.26 2.75
C TYR A 128 8.78 -2.74 3.29
N ASP A 129 8.77 -3.92 3.91
CA ASP A 129 7.58 -4.68 4.32
C ASP A 129 7.17 -4.41 5.77
N ASP A 130 7.06 -3.12 6.13
CA ASP A 130 6.65 -2.65 7.47
C ASP A 130 5.12 -2.65 7.62
N GLU A 131 4.53 -3.84 7.47
CA GLU A 131 3.09 -4.12 7.55
C GLU A 131 2.16 -3.15 6.74
N PRO A 132 2.48 -2.82 5.48
CA PRO A 132 1.79 -1.75 4.77
C PRO A 132 0.37 -2.11 4.36
N PHE A 133 -0.47 -1.08 4.22
CA PHE A 133 -1.80 -1.19 3.63
C PHE A 133 -1.85 -0.69 2.19
N LEU A 134 -2.61 -1.37 1.34
CA LEU A 134 -2.98 -0.90 0.01
C LEU A 134 -4.47 -0.56 -0.07
N LEU A 135 -4.77 0.71 -0.34
CA LEU A 135 -6.12 1.25 -0.42
C LEU A 135 -6.40 1.85 -1.79
N GLY A 136 -7.60 1.64 -2.30
CA GLY A 136 -8.09 2.29 -3.52
C GLY A 136 -8.96 3.51 -3.19
N LYS A 137 -8.77 4.61 -3.91
CA LYS A 137 -9.61 5.81 -3.78
C LYS A 137 -11.07 5.47 -4.06
N LYS A 138 -11.95 5.71 -3.07
CA LYS A 138 -13.39 5.36 -3.14
C LYS A 138 -13.66 3.85 -3.34
N ARG A 139 -12.72 2.98 -2.97
CA ARG A 139 -12.88 1.53 -3.01
C ARG A 139 -12.93 0.99 -1.59
N SER A 140 -13.81 0.02 -1.34
CA SER A 140 -13.92 -0.62 -0.02
C SER A 140 -12.90 -1.74 0.14
N GLN A 141 -12.44 -2.36 -0.94
CA GLN A 141 -11.43 -3.39 -0.89
C GLN A 141 -10.10 -2.84 -0.35
N VAL A 142 -9.40 -3.66 0.41
CA VAL A 142 -8.11 -3.35 1.03
C VAL A 142 -7.25 -4.60 1.09
N VAL A 143 -5.93 -4.39 1.08
CA VAL A 143 -4.92 -5.42 1.37
C VAL A 143 -4.04 -4.92 2.51
N GLN A 144 -3.71 -5.80 3.45
CA GLN A 144 -2.64 -5.59 4.42
C GLN A 144 -1.56 -6.62 4.16
N PHE A 145 -0.33 -6.17 3.94
CA PHE A 145 0.84 -7.03 3.84
C PHE A 145 1.47 -7.15 5.23
N HIS A 146 2.14 -8.28 5.48
CA HIS A 146 2.79 -8.60 6.75
C HIS A 146 4.26 -8.94 6.51
N SER A 147 5.12 -8.61 7.48
CA SER A 147 6.57 -8.86 7.41
C SER A 147 6.94 -10.34 7.49
N ASP A 148 5.97 -11.23 7.74
CA ASP A 148 6.14 -12.68 7.68
C ASP A 148 6.00 -13.26 6.27
N GLY A 149 5.83 -12.40 5.26
CA GLY A 149 5.64 -12.80 3.86
C GLY A 149 4.19 -13.06 3.46
N SER A 150 3.25 -12.94 4.40
CA SER A 150 1.81 -13.12 4.15
C SER A 150 1.07 -11.80 3.91
N PHE A 151 -0.12 -11.87 3.33
CA PHE A 151 -1.03 -10.73 3.21
C PHE A 151 -2.47 -11.17 3.52
N HIS A 152 -3.28 -10.21 3.97
CA HIS A 152 -4.72 -10.37 4.10
C HIS A 152 -5.45 -9.47 3.10
N ILE A 153 -6.51 -10.00 2.50
CA ILE A 153 -7.47 -9.22 1.72
C ILE A 153 -8.74 -9.00 2.54
N GLY A 154 -9.34 -7.83 2.40
CA GLY A 154 -10.51 -7.46 3.18
C GLY A 154 -11.38 -6.40 2.54
N THR A 155 -12.49 -6.09 3.20
CA THR A 155 -13.39 -5.01 2.83
C THR A 155 -13.57 -4.07 4.03
N ARG A 156 -13.19 -2.81 3.85
CA ARG A 156 -13.37 -1.77 4.86
C ARG A 156 -14.86 -1.53 5.14
N PRO A 157 -15.24 -1.32 6.41
CA PRO A 157 -16.59 -0.89 6.76
C PRO A 157 -16.98 0.41 6.03
N LYS A 158 -18.26 0.55 5.66
CA LYS A 158 -18.76 1.74 4.95
C LYS A 158 -18.84 3.00 5.82
N ASP A 159 -18.86 2.84 7.14
CA ASP A 159 -18.93 3.93 8.12
C ASP A 159 -17.60 4.00 8.89
N HIS A 160 -16.74 4.97 8.55
CA HIS A 160 -15.48 5.25 9.24
C HIS A 160 -15.36 6.70 9.70
#